data_AF-A0AAW9IRG4-F1
#
_entry.id   AF-A0AAW9IRG4-F1
#
_cell.length_a   1.000
_cell.length_b   1.000
_cell.length_c   1.000
_cell.angle_alpha   90.00
_cell.angle_beta   90.00
_cell.angle_gamma   90.00
#
_symmetry.space_group_name_H-M   'P 1'
#
loop_
_entity.id
_entity.type
_entity.pdbx_description
1 polymer ?
#
loop_
_entity_poly.entity_id
_entity_poly.type
_entity_poly.pdbx_seq_one_letter_code
_entity_poly.pdbx_strand_id
1 'polypeptide(L)'
;MTGIVSVVIQSLILSIMALGIYISYKILDFPDLSVDGSFSLGGAVIAFSLTNGISPTLGTLLALICGLISGLVTGILHIKLK
;
A
#
# COMPACT_ATOMS: atom_id res chain seq x y z
N MET A 1 -6.43 -30.18 3.55
CA MET A 1 -5.61 -30.07 4.78
C MET A 1 -4.55 -28.97 4.68
N THR A 2 -3.80 -28.86 3.58
CA THR A 2 -2.75 -27.83 3.38
C THR A 2 -3.27 -26.40 3.32
N GLY A 3 -4.43 -26.17 2.67
CA GLY A 3 -5.02 -24.83 2.55
C GLY A 3 -5.43 -24.17 3.88
N ILE A 4 -5.86 -24.97 4.86
CA ILE A 4 -6.23 -24.45 6.18
C ILE A 4 -4.98 -23.97 6.92
N VAL A 5 -3.90 -24.75 6.87
CA VAL A 5 -2.63 -24.39 7.49
C VAL A 5 -2.05 -23.12 6.85
N SER A 6 -2.09 -23.00 5.52
CA SER A 6 -1.60 -21.80 4.82
C SER A 6 -2.42 -20.55 5.17
N VAL A 7 -3.74 -20.65 5.25
CA VAL A 7 -4.60 -19.52 5.63
C VAL A 7 -4.30 -19.07 7.06
N VAL A 8 -4.13 -20.00 7.99
CA VAL A 8 -3.79 -19.69 9.38
C VAL A 8 -2.45 -18.97 9.45
N ILE A 9 -1.42 -19.48 8.78
CA ILE A 9 -0.08 -18.84 8.74
C ILE A 9 -0.18 -17.42 8.16
N GLN A 10 -0.87 -17.25 7.02
CA GLN A 10 -1.01 -15.93 6.39
C GLN A 10 -1.76 -14.95 7.30
N SER A 11 -2.83 -15.39 7.94
CA SER A 11 -3.60 -14.56 8.87
C SER A 11 -2.80 -14.14 10.10
N LEU A 12 -1.93 -15.02 10.62
CA LEU A 12 -1.06 -14.72 11.74
C LEU A 12 -0.02 -13.66 11.36
N ILE A 13 0.57 -13.76 10.16
CA ILE A 13 1.51 -12.77 9.62
C ILE A 13 0.81 -11.42 9.40
N LEU A 14 -0.36 -11.42 8.76
CA LEU A 14 -1.12 -10.20 8.48
C LEU A 14 -1.72 -9.55 9.74
N SER A 15 -1.85 -10.28 10.85
CA SER A 15 -2.32 -9.72 12.13
C SER A 15 -1.43 -8.59 12.64
N ILE A 16 -0.12 -8.70 12.44
CA ILE A 16 0.85 -7.69 12.89
C ILE A 16 0.73 -6.40 12.06
N MET A 17 0.45 -6.54 10.76
CA MET A 17 0.14 -5.43 9.87
C MET A 17 -1.15 -4.73 10.30
N ALA A 18 -2.20 -5.49 10.60
CA ALA A 18 -3.47 -4.95 11.11
C ALA A 18 -3.28 -4.17 12.42
N LEU A 19 -2.39 -4.64 13.30
CA LEU A 19 -2.05 -3.94 14.54
C LEU A 19 -1.38 -2.58 14.28
N GLY A 20 -0.47 -2.50 13.30
CA GLY A 20 0.18 -1.24 12.90
C GLY A 20 -0.80 -0.20 12.35
N ILE A 21 -1.76 -0.65 11.54
CA ILE A 21 -2.85 0.20 11.03
C ILE A 21 -3.73 0.69 12.19
N TYR A 22 -4.09 -0.21 13.11
CA TYR A 22 -4.88 0.14 14.29
C TYR A 22 -4.19 1.21 15.15
N ILE A 23 -2.89 1.06 15.43
CA ILE A 23 -2.11 2.04 16.20
C ILE A 23 -2.14 3.41 15.50
N SER A 24 -1.96 3.45 14.18
CA SER A 24 -1.97 4.70 13.41
C SER A 24 -3.33 5.41 13.50
N TYR A 25 -4.43 4.67 13.38
CA TYR A 25 -5.78 5.23 13.57
C TYR A 25 -6.02 5.71 15.01
N LYS A 26 -5.49 5.00 16.00
CA LYS A 26 -5.62 5.36 17.42
C LYS A 26 -4.85 6.62 17.80
N ILE A 27 -3.73 6.90 17.13
CA ILE A 27 -2.89 8.06 17.41
C ILE A 27 -3.35 9.28 16.63
N LEU A 28 -3.71 9.11 15.36
CA LEU A 28 -3.97 10.21 14.44
C LEU A 28 -5.43 10.68 14.44
N ASP A 29 -6.35 9.94 15.10
CA ASP A 29 -7.82 10.17 15.10
C ASP A 29 -8.40 10.39 13.69
N PHE A 30 -7.72 9.85 12.67
CA PHE A 30 -8.06 9.96 11.27
C PHE A 30 -7.95 8.58 10.63
N PRO A 31 -9.01 8.08 9.94
CA PRO A 31 -8.93 6.84 9.19
C PRO A 31 -8.11 7.07 7.92
N ASP A 32 -6.79 7.11 8.06
CA ASP A 32 -5.84 7.21 6.95
C ASP A 32 -5.82 5.93 6.09
N LEU A 33 -6.81 5.80 5.21
CA LEU A 33 -6.89 4.75 4.19
C LEU A 33 -5.93 5.00 3.00
N SER A 34 -5.09 6.03 3.05
CA SER A 34 -4.16 6.35 1.94
C SER A 34 -3.12 5.24 1.72
N VAL A 35 -2.83 4.44 2.74
CA VAL A 35 -1.93 3.28 2.67
C VAL A 35 -2.50 2.21 1.75
N ASP A 36 -3.79 1.89 1.86
CA ASP A 36 -4.46 0.89 1.00
C ASP A 36 -4.53 1.39 -0.46
N GLY A 37 -4.80 2.68 -0.66
CA GLY A 37 -4.82 3.32 -1.98
C GLY A 37 -3.44 3.36 -2.65
N SER A 38 -2.39 3.72 -1.90
CA SER A 38 -1.04 3.83 -2.44
C SER A 38 -0.42 2.46 -2.75
N PHE A 39 -0.77 1.42 -1.97
CA PHE A 39 -0.35 0.04 -2.23
C PHE A 39 -0.96 -0.52 -3.53
N SER A 40 -2.27 -0.35 -3.71
CA SER A 40 -2.96 -0.77 -4.94
C SER A 40 -2.48 -0.01 -6.18
N LEU A 41 -2.21 1.29 -6.05
CA LEU A 41 -1.61 2.12 -7.11
C LEU A 41 -0.22 1.60 -7.53
N GLY A 42 0.64 1.26 -6.57
CA GLY A 42 1.95 0.66 -6.87
C GLY A 42 1.81 -0.65 -7.67
N GLY A 43 0.90 -1.54 -7.27
CA GLY A 43 0.61 -2.77 -8.01
C GLY A 43 0.09 -2.52 -9.42
N ALA A 44 -0.81 -1.55 -9.60
CA ALA A 44 -1.33 -1.16 -10.90
C ALA A 44 -0.24 -0.61 -11.83
N VAL A 45 0.67 0.22 -11.30
CA VAL A 45 1.81 0.77 -12.06
C VAL A 45 2.78 -0.33 -12.48
N ILE A 46 3.10 -1.28 -11.61
CA ILE A 46 3.95 -2.43 -11.96
C ILE A 46 3.30 -3.28 -13.05
N ALA A 47 2.01 -3.61 -12.90
CA ALA A 47 1.27 -4.42 -13.87
C ALA A 47 1.20 -3.71 -15.25
N PHE A 48 0.93 -2.40 -15.25
CA PHE A 48 0.95 -1.59 -16.45
C PHE A 48 2.36 -1.52 -17.08
N SER A 49 3.40 -1.37 -16.27
CA SER A 49 4.78 -1.32 -16.74
C SER A 49 5.20 -2.65 -17.39
N LEU A 50 4.86 -3.78 -16.77
CA LEU A 50 5.15 -5.11 -17.28
C LEU A 50 4.41 -5.42 -18.59
N THR A 51 3.13 -5.03 -18.69
CA THR A 51 2.32 -5.24 -19.90
C THR A 51 2.83 -4.43 -21.09
N ASN A 52 3.49 -3.30 -20.85
CA ASN A 52 4.13 -2.49 -21.89
C ASN A 52 5.58 -2.91 -22.21
N GLY A 53 6.07 -4.03 -21.67
CA GLY A 53 7.42 -4.55 -21.97
C GLY A 53 8.56 -3.81 -21.30
N ILE A 54 8.28 -2.96 -20.29
CA ILE A 54 9.31 -2.29 -19.50
C ILE A 54 9.94 -3.31 -18.54
N SER A 55 11.25 -3.19 -18.31
CA SER A 55 11.96 -4.11 -17.40
C SER A 55 11.40 -4.06 -15.98
N PRO A 56 11.35 -5.19 -15.25
CA PRO A 56 10.82 -5.24 -13.89
C PRO A 56 11.49 -4.24 -12.94
N THR A 57 12.79 -3.99 -13.11
CA THR A 57 13.56 -3.04 -12.30
C THR A 57 13.16 -1.59 -12.54
N LEU A 58 12.84 -1.20 -13.77
CA LEU A 58 12.33 0.14 -14.07
C LEU A 58 10.87 0.28 -13.63
N GLY A 59 10.07 -0.78 -13.78
CA GLY A 59 8.68 -0.80 -13.33
C GLY A 59 8.53 -0.63 -11.82
N THR A 60 9.40 -1.26 -11.03
CA THR A 60 9.42 -1.06 -9.56
C THR A 60 9.85 0.34 -9.17
N LEU A 61 10.82 0.92 -9.88
CA LEU A 61 11.25 2.31 -9.65
C LEU A 61 10.10 3.30 -9.94
N LEU A 62 9.37 3.09 -11.05
CA LEU A 62 8.20 3.88 -11.40
C LEU A 62 7.09 3.76 -10.36
N ALA A 63 6.80 2.54 -9.89
CA ALA A 63 5.80 2.32 -8.87
C ALA A 63 6.14 2.97 -7.53
N LEU A 64 7.43 2.99 -7.16
CA LEU A 64 7.92 3.70 -5.98
C LEU A 64 7.69 5.22 -6.11
N ILE A 65 8.03 5.80 -7.26
CA ILE A 65 7.81 7.23 -7.52
C ILE A 65 6.31 7.58 -7.47
N CYS A 66 5.47 6.78 -8.11
CA CYS A 66 4.02 6.95 -8.07
C CYS A 66 3.45 6.85 -6.65
N GLY A 67 3.95 5.91 -5.84
CA GLY A 67 3.57 5.79 -4.42
C GLY A 67 3.98 7.01 -3.58
N LEU A 68 5.19 7.54 -3.79
CA LEU A 68 5.65 8.77 -3.12
C LEU A 68 4.78 9.97 -3.49
N ILE A 69 4.42 10.12 -4.78
CA ILE A 69 3.55 11.20 -5.24
C ILE A 69 2.16 11.07 -4.62
N SER A 70 1.61 9.86 -4.55
CA SER A 70 0.32 9.59 -3.89
C SER A 70 0.33 10.07 -2.43
N GLY A 71 1.36 9.70 -1.66
CA GLY A 71 1.52 10.11 -0.27
C GLY A 71 1.74 11.62 -0.09
N LEU A 72 2.46 12.26 -1.01
CA LEU A 72 2.62 13.72 -1.01
C LEU A 72 1.28 14.43 -1.28
N VAL A 73 0.50 13.93 -2.23
CA VAL A 73 -0.82 14.51 -2.56
C VAL A 73 -1.78 14.38 -1.37
N THR A 74 -1.85 13.23 -0.71
CA THR A 74 -2.69 13.06 0.48
C THR A 74 -2.22 13.93 1.64
N GLY A 75 -0.91 14.02 1.87
CA GLY A 75 -0.34 14.93 2.88
C GLY A 75 -0.67 16.40 2.61
N ILE A 76 -0.55 16.85 1.36
CA ILE A 76 -0.90 18.23 0.98
C ILE A 76 -2.40 18.49 1.16
N LEU A 77 -3.26 17.56 0.72
CA LEU A 77 -4.71 17.66 0.90
C LEU A 77 -5.07 17.78 2.38
N HIS A 78 -4.48 16.93 3.22
CA HIS A 78 -4.73 16.94 4.66
C HIS A 78 -4.30 18.24 5.33
N ILE A 79 -3.15 18.80 4.93
CA ILE A 79 -2.61 20.04 5.52
C ILE A 79 -3.38 21.28 5.02
N LYS A 80 -3.74 21.34 3.73
CA LYS A 80 -4.33 22.55 3.12
C LYS A 80 -5.86 22.58 3.05
N LEU A 81 -6.53 21.45 2.93
CA LEU A 81 -7.95 21.39 2.58
C LEU A 81 -8.86 20.86 3.70
N LYS A 82 -8.30 20.38 4.81
CA LYS A 82 -8.99 19.83 5.99
C LYS A 82 -10.06 18.79 5.66
#